data_AF-A0A8S0Q057-F1
#
_entry.id   AF-A0A8S0Q057-F1
#
_cell.length_a   1.000
_cell.length_b   1.000
_cell.length_c   1.000
_cell.angle_alpha   90.00
_cell.angle_beta   90.00
_cell.angle_gamma   90.00
#
_symmetry.space_group_name_H-M   'P 1'
#
loop_
_entity.id
_entity.type
_entity.pdbx_description
1 polymer ?
#
loop_
_entity_poly.entity_id
_entity_poly.type
_entity_poly.pdbx_seq_one_letter_code
_entity_poly.pdbx_strand_id
1 'polypeptide(L)'
;MCLNVYNSYNKVVRKALVLEAIKPFSDIIPHLLFHTGFFEGNGISEEEALKPLVVKMVPKLPQQNNGGDCEIYVIKYAQYFINGMLNEMSKSFNVPHLRRNLATQLYAYGKKKQEEEYDTDNEWVSKEME
;
A
#
# COMPACT_ATOMS: atom_id res chain seq x y z
N MET A 1 9.98 1.52 -14.83
CA MET A 1 8.87 1.32 -13.85
C MET A 1 8.39 2.67 -13.28
N CYS A 2 7.32 2.69 -12.49
CA CYS A 2 6.83 3.91 -11.80
C CYS A 2 6.43 3.63 -10.36
N LEU A 3 6.55 4.64 -9.50
CA LEU A 3 6.11 4.61 -8.11
C LEU A 3 4.78 5.36 -7.97
N ASN A 4 3.68 4.61 -7.85
CA ASN A 4 2.35 5.20 -7.70
C ASN A 4 2.09 5.55 -6.23
N VAL A 5 1.70 6.80 -5.98
CA VAL A 5 1.40 7.33 -4.65
C VAL A 5 -0.11 7.51 -4.49
N TYR A 6 -0.68 6.78 -3.54
CA TYR A 6 -2.10 6.85 -3.19
C TYR A 6 -2.26 7.72 -1.95
N ASN A 7 -2.92 8.87 -2.10
CA ASN A 7 -3.08 9.84 -1.02
C ASN A 7 -4.55 10.24 -0.86
N SER A 8 -5.12 9.96 0.31
CA SER A 8 -6.49 10.33 0.68
C SER A 8 -6.61 11.78 1.17
N TYR A 9 -5.51 12.49 1.39
CA TYR A 9 -5.50 13.85 1.91
C TYR A 9 -4.70 14.82 1.01
N ASN A 10 -5.28 15.13 -0.15
CA ASN A 10 -4.66 15.92 -1.20
C ASN A 10 -4.97 17.43 -1.11
N LYS A 11 -4.65 18.07 0.03
CA LYS A 11 -4.56 19.55 0.08
C LYS A 11 -3.26 19.98 -0.61
N VAL A 12 -3.33 21.03 -1.45
CA VAL A 12 -2.22 21.50 -2.32
C VAL A 12 -0.87 21.60 -1.58
N VAL A 13 -0.86 22.17 -0.38
CA VAL A 13 0.36 22.35 0.45
C VAL A 13 1.00 21.01 0.85
N ARG A 14 0.22 19.93 0.98
CA ARG A 14 0.73 18.61 1.38
C ARG A 14 1.25 17.78 0.22
N LYS A 15 0.94 18.14 -1.03
CA LYS A 15 1.42 17.39 -2.20
C LYS A 15 2.93 17.48 -2.38
N ALA A 16 3.51 18.67 -2.22
CA ALA A 16 4.95 18.87 -2.32
C ALA A 16 5.71 18.10 -1.23
N LEU A 17 5.24 18.17 0.02
CA LEU A 17 5.83 17.44 1.16
C LEU A 17 5.79 15.92 0.96
N VAL A 18 4.68 15.39 0.44
CA VAL A 18 4.59 13.95 0.11
C VAL A 18 5.59 13.59 -0.98
N LEU A 19 5.70 14.39 -2.05
CA LEU A 19 6.64 14.10 -3.13
C LEU A 19 8.11 14.16 -2.67
N GLU A 20 8.44 15.12 -1.80
CA GLU A 20 9.76 15.23 -1.19
C GLU A 20 10.08 14.00 -0.32
N ALA A 21 9.13 13.57 0.51
CA ALA A 21 9.28 12.39 1.34
C ALA A 21 9.39 11.08 0.53
N ILE A 22 8.76 11.02 -0.64
CA ILE A 22 8.78 9.83 -1.53
C ILE A 22 10.04 9.78 -2.40
N LYS A 23 10.72 10.89 -2.63
CA LYS A 23 11.88 10.97 -3.54
C LYS A 23 12.98 9.93 -3.21
N PRO A 24 13.42 9.73 -1.96
CA PRO A 24 14.42 8.71 -1.65
C PRO A 24 13.98 7.28 -2.04
N PHE A 25 12.68 6.99 -1.96
CA PHE A 25 12.14 5.68 -2.32
C PHE A 25 12.17 5.43 -3.83
N SER A 26 12.00 6.48 -4.63
CA SER A 26 12.14 6.41 -6.09
C SER A 26 13.54 5.93 -6.50
N ASP A 27 14.56 6.33 -5.74
CA ASP A 27 15.95 5.98 -6.01
C ASP A 27 16.28 4.59 -5.43
N ILE A 28 15.94 4.31 -4.16
CA ILE A 28 16.39 3.09 -3.47
C ILE A 28 15.68 1.81 -3.94
N ILE A 29 14.40 1.87 -4.32
CA ILE A 29 13.63 0.67 -4.70
C ILE A 29 14.23 -0.04 -5.92
N PRO A 30 14.57 0.66 -7.03
CA PRO A 30 15.29 0.06 -8.15
C PRO A 30 16.56 -0.69 -7.75
N HIS A 31 17.39 -0.11 -6.89
CA HIS A 31 18.61 -0.77 -6.39
C HIS A 31 18.29 -2.03 -5.60
N LEU A 32 17.30 -1.99 -4.71
CA LEU A 32 16.88 -3.18 -3.94
C LEU A 32 16.38 -4.30 -4.86
N LEU A 33 15.54 -3.97 -5.85
CA LEU A 33 15.04 -4.94 -6.82
C LEU A 33 16.16 -5.54 -7.67
N PHE A 34 17.12 -4.71 -8.10
CA PHE A 34 18.26 -5.19 -8.87
C PHE A 34 19.12 -6.17 -8.07
N HIS A 35 19.49 -5.81 -6.83
CA HIS A 35 20.35 -6.65 -5.99
C HIS A 35 19.67 -7.91 -5.46
N THR A 36 18.33 -7.98 -5.47
CA THR A 36 17.60 -9.22 -5.14
C THR A 36 17.40 -10.15 -6.33
N GLY A 37 17.94 -9.81 -7.51
CA GLY A 37 17.81 -10.61 -8.72
C GLY A 37 16.44 -10.49 -9.40
N PHE A 38 15.61 -9.50 -9.04
CA PHE A 38 14.25 -9.34 -9.57
C PHE A 38 14.22 -9.20 -11.11
N PHE A 39 15.28 -8.65 -11.71
CA PHE A 39 15.38 -8.45 -13.16
C PHE A 39 16.11 -9.57 -13.91
N GLU A 40 16.56 -10.62 -13.23
CA GLU A 40 17.24 -11.75 -13.88
C GLU A 40 16.34 -12.41 -14.93
N GLY A 41 16.88 -12.66 -16.12
CA GLY A 41 16.14 -13.26 -17.24
C GLY A 41 15.17 -12.32 -17.98
N ASN A 42 14.95 -11.09 -17.51
CA ASN A 42 14.03 -10.14 -18.14
C ASN A 42 14.66 -9.33 -19.29
N GLY A 43 15.95 -9.51 -19.57
CA GLY A 43 16.66 -8.78 -20.65
C GLY A 43 16.82 -7.27 -20.42
N ILE A 44 16.63 -6.81 -19.18
CA ILE A 44 16.76 -5.41 -18.78
C ILE A 44 18.24 -5.13 -18.49
N SER A 45 18.78 -4.03 -19.04
CA SER A 45 20.14 -3.59 -18.73
C SER A 45 20.25 -3.08 -17.30
N GLU A 46 21.43 -3.14 -16.70
CA GLU A 46 21.69 -2.56 -15.38
C GLU A 46 21.31 -1.08 -15.32
N GLU A 47 21.65 -0.31 -16.36
CA GLU A 47 21.29 1.12 -16.46
C GLU A 47 19.78 1.36 -16.38
N GLU A 48 18.97 0.55 -17.09
CA GLU A 48 17.52 0.70 -17.05
C GLU A 48 16.91 0.14 -15.75
N ALA A 49 17.53 -0.89 -15.16
CA ALA A 49 17.11 -1.49 -13.89
C ALA A 49 17.34 -0.55 -12.69
N LEU A 50 18.43 0.22 -12.70
CA LEU A 50 18.81 1.13 -11.61
C LEU A 50 18.21 2.54 -11.75
N LYS A 51 17.53 2.81 -12.87
CA LYS A 51 16.93 4.12 -13.14
C LYS A 51 15.86 4.46 -12.08
N PRO A 52 15.87 5.70 -11.55
CA PRO A 52 14.86 6.15 -10.59
C PRO A 52 13.42 5.96 -11.08
N LEU A 53 12.54 5.54 -10.18
CA LEU A 53 11.13 5.34 -10.51
C LEU A 53 10.44 6.68 -10.77
N VAL A 54 9.68 6.77 -11.87
CA VAL A 54 8.83 7.95 -12.09
C VAL A 54 7.73 7.98 -11.02
N VAL A 55 7.79 8.94 -10.11
CA VAL A 55 6.79 9.13 -9.05
C VAL A 55 5.51 9.73 -9.63
N LYS A 56 4.38 9.08 -9.39
CA LYS A 56 3.06 9.49 -9.91
C LYS A 56 2.03 9.51 -8.79
N MET A 57 1.48 10.68 -8.50
CA MET A 57 0.29 10.80 -7.65
C MET A 57 -0.92 10.29 -8.42
N VAL A 58 -1.61 9.29 -7.89
CA VAL A 58 -2.79 8.72 -8.55
C VAL A 58 -3.93 9.75 -8.48
N PRO A 59 -4.45 10.22 -9.64
CA PRO A 59 -5.47 11.26 -9.66
C PRO A 59 -6.86 10.68 -9.37
N LYS A 60 -7.83 11.56 -9.08
CA LYS A 60 -9.27 11.24 -8.99
C LYS A 60 -9.66 10.20 -7.93
N LEU A 61 -8.78 9.88 -6.98
CA LEU A 61 -9.13 9.06 -5.83
C LEU A 61 -10.09 9.82 -4.89
N PRO A 62 -11.02 9.11 -4.21
CA PRO A 62 -11.81 9.66 -3.11
C PRO A 62 -10.93 10.41 -2.12
N GLN A 63 -11.41 11.48 -1.49
CA GLN A 63 -10.62 12.24 -0.52
C GLN A 63 -11.30 12.22 0.84
N GLN A 64 -10.50 12.14 1.91
CA GLN A 64 -11.01 12.27 3.26
C GLN A 64 -11.21 13.75 3.62
N ASN A 65 -12.27 14.02 4.38
CA ASN A 65 -12.59 15.39 4.81
C ASN A 65 -12.11 15.69 6.24
N ASN A 66 -11.69 14.67 6.99
CA ASN A 66 -11.17 14.78 8.35
C ASN A 66 -9.72 14.27 8.42
N GLY A 67 -9.10 14.36 9.60
CA GLY A 67 -7.70 13.96 9.80
C GLY A 67 -7.48 12.51 10.23
N GLY A 68 -8.52 11.69 10.42
CA GLY A 68 -8.43 10.41 11.16
C GLY A 68 -9.03 9.21 10.44
N ASP A 69 -9.22 9.30 9.12
CA ASP A 69 -9.77 8.24 8.29
C ASP A 69 -8.77 7.73 7.23
N CYS A 70 -7.50 8.16 7.27
CA CYS A 70 -6.61 7.98 6.12
C CYS A 70 -6.33 6.50 5.87
N GLU A 71 -6.25 5.73 6.96
CA GLU A 71 -6.04 4.30 6.96
C GLU A 71 -7.20 3.57 6.27
N ILE A 72 -8.45 3.96 6.52
CA ILE A 72 -9.62 3.34 5.87
C ILE A 72 -9.61 3.60 4.37
N TYR A 73 -9.21 4.80 3.94
CA TYR A 73 -9.06 5.11 2.52
C TYR A 73 -7.93 4.30 1.89
N VAL A 74 -6.77 4.17 2.56
CA VAL A 74 -5.64 3.34 2.07
C VAL A 74 -6.06 1.88 1.89
N ILE A 75 -6.75 1.30 2.88
CA ILE A 75 -7.29 -0.07 2.79
C ILE A 75 -8.25 -0.18 1.60
N LYS A 76 -9.12 0.81 1.40
CA LYS A 76 -10.06 0.80 0.28
C LYS A 76 -9.34 0.90 -1.07
N TYR A 77 -8.30 1.74 -1.17
CA TYR A 77 -7.46 1.81 -2.37
C TYR A 77 -6.81 0.48 -2.67
N ALA A 78 -6.23 -0.17 -1.67
CA ALA A 78 -5.60 -1.48 -1.82
C ALA A 78 -6.61 -2.53 -2.31
N GLN A 79 -7.82 -2.58 -1.71
CA GLN A 79 -8.88 -3.50 -2.14
C GLN A 79 -9.23 -3.34 -3.62
N TYR A 80 -9.48 -2.12 -4.09
CA TYR A 80 -9.80 -1.89 -5.50
C TYR A 80 -8.60 -2.09 -6.43
N PHE A 81 -7.39 -1.75 -5.98
CA PHE A 81 -6.15 -1.98 -6.73
C PHE A 81 -5.92 -3.46 -7.00
N ILE A 82 -6.00 -4.29 -5.96
CA ILE A 82 -5.80 -5.75 -6.05
C ILE A 82 -6.81 -6.38 -7.01
N ASN A 83 -8.05 -5.88 -7.04
CA ASN A 83 -9.08 -6.37 -7.93
C ASN A 83 -9.08 -5.72 -9.33
N GLY A 84 -8.14 -4.80 -9.62
CA GLY A 84 -8.10 -4.09 -10.91
C GLY A 84 -9.24 -3.09 -11.15
N MET A 85 -9.97 -2.70 -10.11
CA MET A 85 -11.22 -1.91 -10.19
C MET A 85 -11.05 -0.45 -9.78
N LEU A 86 -9.83 0.10 -9.69
CA LEU A 86 -9.60 1.48 -9.20
C LEU A 86 -10.47 2.55 -9.89
N ASN A 87 -10.75 2.39 -11.18
CA ASN A 87 -11.56 3.32 -11.96
C ASN A 87 -13.06 3.30 -11.59
N GLU A 88 -13.51 2.24 -10.92
CA GLU A 88 -14.90 2.03 -10.50
C GLU A 88 -15.15 2.48 -9.04
N MET A 89 -14.11 3.00 -8.38
CA MET A 89 -14.22 3.41 -6.99
C MET A 89 -15.14 4.63 -6.84
N SER A 90 -16.18 4.48 -6.01
CA SER A 90 -17.06 5.60 -5.65
C SER A 90 -16.28 6.72 -4.97
N LYS A 91 -16.55 7.98 -5.34
CA LYS A 91 -15.98 9.19 -4.73
C LYS A 91 -16.35 9.36 -3.25
N SER A 92 -17.42 8.71 -2.81
CA SER A 92 -17.89 8.72 -1.43
C SER A 92 -18.28 7.31 -0.98
N PHE A 93 -18.05 7.04 0.30
CA PHE A 93 -18.45 5.80 0.96
C PHE A 93 -18.64 6.04 2.45
N ASN A 94 -19.39 5.15 3.10
CA ASN A 94 -19.68 5.25 4.53
C ASN A 94 -18.48 4.76 5.35
N VAL A 95 -17.56 5.68 5.67
CA VAL A 95 -16.33 5.38 6.42
C VAL A 95 -16.62 4.73 7.78
N PRO A 96 -17.56 5.24 8.60
CA PRO A 96 -17.91 4.57 9.87
C PRO A 96 -18.40 3.12 9.70
N HIS A 97 -19.18 2.85 8.65
CA HIS A 97 -19.61 1.49 8.36
C HIS A 97 -18.43 0.60 7.96
N LEU A 98 -17.56 1.06 7.06
CA LEU A 98 -16.37 0.31 6.65
C LEU A 98 -15.44 0.01 7.83
N ARG A 99 -15.22 0.98 8.72
CA ARG A 99 -14.40 0.81 9.93
C ARG A 99 -14.98 -0.28 10.84
N ARG A 100 -16.29 -0.25 11.10
CA ARG A 100 -16.97 -1.27 11.92
C ARG A 100 -16.92 -2.64 11.25
N ASN A 101 -17.19 -2.71 9.95
CA ASN A 101 -17.15 -3.95 9.19
C ASN A 101 -15.74 -4.58 9.25
N LEU A 102 -14.70 -3.79 9.00
CA LEU A 102 -13.31 -4.24 9.11
C LEU A 102 -12.99 -4.77 10.52
N ALA A 103 -13.38 -4.04 11.57
CA ALA A 103 -13.18 -4.48 12.94
C ALA A 103 -13.89 -5.83 13.23
N THR A 104 -15.14 -5.99 12.78
CA THR A 104 -15.89 -7.24 12.91
C THR A 104 -15.24 -8.38 12.14
N GLN A 105 -14.77 -8.14 10.92
CA GLN A 105 -14.09 -9.14 10.09
C GLN A 105 -12.77 -9.60 10.72
N LEU A 106 -11.95 -8.65 11.18
CA LEU A 106 -10.68 -8.96 11.85
C LEU A 106 -10.91 -9.73 13.15
N TYR A 107 -11.90 -9.33 13.95
CA TYR A 107 -12.28 -10.06 15.17
C TYR A 107 -12.76 -11.47 14.88
N ALA A 108 -13.68 -11.64 13.93
CA ALA A 108 -14.20 -12.94 13.54
C ALA A 108 -13.10 -13.86 13.01
N TYR A 109 -12.19 -13.31 12.20
CA TYR A 109 -11.03 -14.05 11.70
C TYR A 109 -10.09 -14.49 12.83
N GLY A 110 -9.74 -13.58 13.75
CA GLY A 110 -8.91 -13.91 14.91
C GLY A 110 -9.57 -14.94 15.84
N LYS A 111 -10.89 -14.84 16.05
CA LYS A 111 -11.64 -15.80 16.86
C LYS A 111 -11.68 -17.18 16.21
N LYS A 112 -11.92 -17.23 14.89
CA LYS A 112 -11.89 -18.46 14.11
C LYS A 112 -10.53 -19.16 14.19
N LYS A 113 -9.43 -18.40 14.04
CA LYS A 113 -8.06 -18.92 14.22
C LYS A 113 -7.85 -19.57 15.59
N GLN A 114 -8.33 -18.92 16.66
CA GLN A 114 -8.22 -19.46 18.02
C GLN A 114 -9.03 -20.75 18.21
N GLU A 115 -10.21 -20.85 17.59
CA GLU A 115 -11.10 -22.01 17.73
C GLU A 115 -10.67 -23.20 16.87
N GLU A 116 -10.12 -22.94 15.68
CA GLU A 116 -9.67 -23.96 14.73
C GLU A 116 -8.17 -24.29 14.87
N GLU A 117 -7.47 -23.68 15.83
CA GLU A 117 -6.06 -23.93 16.19
C GLU A 117 -5.08 -23.91 15.01
N TYR A 118 -5.36 -23.13 13.96
CA TYR A 118 -4.43 -22.97 12.84
C TYR A 118 -3.70 -21.63 12.92
N ASP A 119 -2.38 -21.71 12.77
CA ASP A 119 -1.51 -20.56 12.62
C ASP A 119 -1.44 -20.16 11.14
N THR A 120 -1.21 -18.88 10.86
CA THR A 120 -0.80 -18.49 9.50
C THR A 120 0.71 -18.41 9.48
N ASP A 121 1.34 -19.07 8.51
CA ASP A 121 2.78 -19.04 8.30
C ASP A 121 3.29 -17.59 8.38
N ASN A 122 4.07 -17.28 9.44
CA ASN A 122 4.76 -16.01 9.79
C ASN A 122 4.33 -15.24 11.06
N GLU A 123 3.52 -15.79 11.99
CA GLU A 123 3.29 -15.09 13.28
C GLU A 123 4.48 -15.19 14.26
N TRP A 124 5.43 -16.10 14.01
CA TRP A 124 6.62 -16.31 14.84
C TRP A 124 7.90 -16.12 14.02
N VAL A 125 8.38 -14.87 13.93
CA VAL A 125 9.84 -14.67 13.81
C VAL A 125 10.37 -15.02 15.20
N SER A 126 10.79 -16.27 15.32
CA SER A 126 11.24 -16.88 16.57
C SER A 126 12.23 -15.99 17.29
N LYS A 127 11.95 -15.77 18.58
CA LYS A 127 12.95 -15.44 19.59
C LYS A 127 13.96 -16.60 19.66
N GLU A 128 14.94 -16.61 18.78
CA GLU A 128 16.15 -17.43 18.94
C GLU A 128 17.37 -16.59 18.58
N MET A 129 17.70 -15.67 19.49
CA MET A 129 19.04 -15.11 19.64
C MET A 129 19.28 -14.84 21.14
N GLU A 130 19.26 -15.91 21.94
CA GLU A 130 19.97 -15.96 23.23
C GLU A 130 21.06 -17.04 23.14
#